data_AF-A0A453GJV5-F1
#
_entry.id   AF-A0A453GJV5-F1
#
_cell.length_a   1.000
_cell.length_b   1.000
_cell.length_c   1.000
_cell.angle_alpha   90.00
_cell.angle_beta   90.00
_cell.angle_gamma   90.00
#
_symmetry.space_group_name_H-M   'P 1'
#
loop_
_entity.id
_entity.type
_entity.pdbx_description
1 polymer ?
#
loop_
_entity_poly.entity_id
_entity_poly.type
_entity_poly.pdbx_seq_one_letter_code
_entity_poly.pdbx_strand_id
1 'polypeptide(L)'
;YWEKMVKEIKWLENHVLKEGTPEWDQIRRKGFYQAIRIAAEFHNIDFGLAYYGFMEYIWRTRFYVVFVKDLDRAYFEIWKRIKGQTSFRDALQEVCTENLVPSRQKTLKAELQRPGGFLQLERQFRRCTEGISKEVKLPDWRVQELIAQEINYKRALPKTYAHYARKKLQIAEVLGMIPKAEIPA
;
A
#
# COMPACT_ATOMS: atom_id res chain seq x y z
N TYR A 1 0.83 2.19 -20.62
CA TYR A 1 0.28 0.88 -20.21
C TYR A 1 0.08 0.75 -18.69
N TRP A 2 1.14 0.60 -17.89
CA TRP A 2 1.03 0.31 -16.44
C TRP A 2 0.07 1.23 -15.68
N GLU A 3 0.16 2.54 -15.87
CA GLU A 3 -0.69 3.52 -15.17
C GLU A 3 -2.18 3.36 -15.50
N LYS A 4 -2.49 3.14 -16.79
CA LYS A 4 -3.85 2.87 -17.25
C LYS A 4 -4.37 1.55 -16.67
N MET A 5 -3.55 0.50 -16.69
CA MET A 5 -3.90 -0.81 -16.12
C MET A 5 -4.19 -0.72 -14.61
N VAL A 6 -3.32 -0.08 -13.82
CA VAL A 6 -3.52 0.08 -12.37
C VAL A 6 -4.80 0.86 -12.07
N LYS A 7 -5.08 1.91 -12.85
CA LYS A 7 -6.28 2.73 -12.69
C LYS A 7 -7.56 1.93 -12.97
N GLU A 8 -7.62 1.23 -14.11
CA GLU A 8 -8.84 0.55 -14.54
C GLU A 8 -9.10 -0.76 -13.81
N ILE A 9 -8.04 -1.46 -13.38
CA ILE A 9 -8.13 -2.76 -12.70
C ILE A 9 -8.05 -2.59 -11.17
N LYS A 10 -8.17 -1.36 -10.66
CA LYS A 10 -8.14 -1.04 -9.22
C LYS A 10 -9.16 -1.86 -8.41
N TRP A 11 -10.29 -2.21 -9.02
CA TRP A 11 -11.35 -3.00 -8.39
C TRP A 11 -10.88 -4.37 -7.87
N LEU A 12 -9.79 -4.94 -8.42
CA LEU A 12 -9.22 -6.20 -7.92
C LEU A 12 -8.68 -6.10 -6.49
N GLU A 13 -8.33 -4.89 -6.01
CA GLU A 13 -7.88 -4.67 -4.63
C GLU A 13 -8.88 -5.21 -3.59
N ASN A 14 -10.17 -5.21 -3.90
CA ASN A 14 -11.23 -5.73 -3.03
C ASN A 14 -11.36 -7.27 -3.06
N HIS A 15 -10.56 -7.94 -3.90
CA HIS A 15 -10.69 -9.37 -4.16
C HIS A 15 -9.37 -10.14 -4.04
N VAL A 16 -8.21 -9.48 -4.01
CA VAL A 16 -6.89 -10.15 -3.92
C VAL A 16 -6.73 -11.08 -2.71
N LEU A 17 -7.50 -10.88 -1.63
CA LEU A 17 -7.49 -11.77 -0.47
C LEU A 17 -8.29 -13.07 -0.65
N LYS A 18 -9.01 -13.23 -1.77
CA LYS A 18 -9.69 -14.47 -2.15
C LYS A 18 -8.75 -15.46 -2.84
N GLU A 19 -7.46 -15.14 -2.97
CA GLU A 19 -6.49 -16.00 -3.64
C GLU A 19 -6.48 -17.41 -3.03
N GLY A 20 -6.56 -18.42 -3.90
CA GLY A 20 -6.72 -19.83 -3.53
C GLY A 20 -8.17 -20.32 -3.50
N THR A 21 -9.16 -19.46 -3.70
CA THR A 21 -10.57 -19.88 -3.83
C THR A 21 -11.00 -20.02 -5.30
N PRO A 22 -12.01 -20.85 -5.63
CA PRO A 22 -12.54 -20.96 -6.99
C PRO A 22 -13.06 -19.63 -7.56
N GLU A 23 -13.62 -18.77 -6.71
CA GLU A 23 -14.10 -17.44 -7.11
C GLU A 23 -12.95 -16.55 -7.59
N TRP A 24 -11.77 -16.68 -6.97
CA TRP A 24 -10.61 -15.91 -7.36
C TRP A 24 -10.16 -16.20 -8.78
N ASP A 25 -10.21 -17.44 -9.23
CA ASP A 25 -9.82 -17.78 -10.61
C ASP A 25 -10.71 -17.12 -11.64
N GLN A 26 -12.00 -16.94 -11.36
CA GLN A 26 -12.90 -16.21 -12.24
C GLN A 26 -12.61 -14.71 -12.23
N ILE A 27 -12.42 -14.13 -11.04
CA ILE A 27 -12.12 -12.71 -10.86
C ILE A 27 -10.78 -12.34 -11.51
N ARG A 28 -9.74 -13.14 -11.26
CA ARG A 28 -8.40 -12.98 -11.83
C ARG A 28 -8.43 -13.06 -13.34
N ARG A 29 -9.17 -14.01 -13.93
CA ARG A 29 -9.34 -14.11 -15.39
C ARG A 29 -9.99 -12.86 -15.98
N LYS A 30 -11.06 -12.33 -15.37
CA LYS A 30 -11.68 -11.06 -15.80
C LYS A 30 -10.69 -9.90 -15.75
N GLY A 31 -9.92 -9.80 -14.66
CA GLY A 31 -8.84 -8.82 -14.53
C GLY A 31 -7.78 -8.95 -15.62
N PHE A 32 -7.34 -10.18 -15.91
CA PHE A 32 -6.35 -10.44 -16.93
C PHE A 32 -6.84 -10.05 -18.33
N TYR A 33 -8.08 -10.39 -18.70
CA TYR A 33 -8.65 -9.95 -19.97
C TYR A 33 -8.72 -8.43 -20.10
N GLN A 34 -9.03 -7.71 -19.02
CA GLN A 34 -8.96 -6.24 -19.03
C GLN A 34 -7.53 -5.75 -19.25
N ALA A 35 -6.53 -6.35 -18.60
CA ALA A 35 -5.12 -6.00 -18.79
C ALA A 35 -4.67 -6.20 -20.25
N ILE A 36 -5.03 -7.33 -20.87
CA ILE A 36 -4.75 -7.60 -22.29
C ILE A 36 -5.45 -6.58 -23.21
N ARG A 37 -6.72 -6.26 -22.94
CA ARG A 37 -7.44 -5.24 -23.73
C ARG A 37 -6.79 -3.87 -23.63
N ILE A 38 -6.34 -3.47 -22.44
CA ILE A 38 -5.59 -2.22 -22.24
C ILE A 38 -4.25 -2.29 -22.96
N ALA A 39 -3.56 -3.43 -22.95
CA ALA A 39 -2.28 -3.61 -23.63
C ALA A 39 -2.40 -3.42 -25.15
N ALA A 40 -3.50 -3.86 -25.75
CA ALA A 40 -3.77 -3.73 -27.18
C ALA A 40 -3.84 -2.27 -27.67
N GLU A 41 -4.02 -1.30 -26.76
CA GLU A 41 -3.97 0.13 -27.09
C GLU A 41 -2.54 0.70 -27.16
N PHE A 42 -1.52 -0.08 -26.78
CA PHE A 42 -0.12 0.34 -26.78
C PHE A 42 0.68 -0.52 -27.77
N HIS A 43 1.24 0.10 -28.80
CA HIS A 43 1.96 -0.58 -29.89
C HIS A 43 3.20 -1.39 -29.45
N ASN A 44 3.79 -1.07 -28.28
CA ASN A 44 5.04 -1.67 -27.79
C ASN A 44 4.83 -2.66 -26.63
N ILE A 45 3.58 -3.04 -26.33
CA ILE A 45 3.27 -3.98 -25.25
C ILE A 45 2.77 -5.28 -25.86
N ASP A 46 3.65 -6.28 -25.91
CA ASP A 46 3.27 -7.63 -26.30
C ASP A 46 2.47 -8.34 -25.18
N PHE A 47 1.93 -9.52 -25.54
CA PHE A 47 1.18 -10.36 -24.61
C PHE A 47 1.97 -10.75 -23.36
N GLY A 48 3.27 -11.04 -23.50
CA GLY A 48 4.14 -11.42 -22.38
C GLY A 48 4.32 -10.27 -21.40
N LEU A 49 4.62 -9.07 -21.89
CA LEU A 49 4.72 -7.85 -21.09
C LEU A 49 3.40 -7.52 -20.40
N ALA A 50 2.28 -7.70 -21.09
CA ALA A 50 0.95 -7.50 -20.51
C ALA A 50 0.67 -8.49 -19.37
N TYR A 51 1.01 -9.77 -19.57
CA TYR A 51 0.90 -10.83 -18.56
C TYR A 51 1.77 -10.56 -17.33
N TYR A 52 3.06 -10.26 -17.51
CA TYR A 52 3.96 -9.99 -16.39
C TYR A 52 3.55 -8.72 -15.64
N GLY A 53 3.14 -7.66 -16.35
CA GLY A 53 2.59 -6.46 -15.73
C GLY A 53 1.36 -6.74 -14.88
N PHE A 54 0.43 -7.56 -15.39
CA PHE A 54 -0.75 -7.96 -14.63
C PHE A 54 -0.40 -8.79 -13.38
N MET A 55 0.48 -9.79 -13.52
CA MET A 55 0.91 -10.62 -12.39
C MET A 55 1.59 -9.77 -11.31
N GLU A 56 2.50 -8.88 -11.71
CA GLU A 56 3.18 -7.97 -10.80
C GLU A 56 2.20 -7.03 -10.07
N TYR A 57 1.17 -6.56 -10.77
CA TYR A 57 0.08 -5.79 -10.17
C TYR A 57 -0.67 -6.60 -9.11
N ILE A 58 -1.05 -7.85 -9.38
CA ILE A 58 -1.71 -8.74 -8.41
C ILE A 58 -0.86 -8.91 -7.16
N TRP A 59 0.41 -9.31 -7.35
CA TRP A 59 1.34 -9.53 -6.24
C TRP A 59 1.50 -8.28 -5.39
N ARG A 60 1.81 -7.14 -6.02
CA ARG A 60 1.97 -5.87 -5.29
C ARG A 60 0.69 -5.45 -4.58
N THR A 61 -0.46 -5.60 -5.21
CA THR A 61 -1.76 -5.24 -4.62
C THR A 61 -2.08 -6.11 -3.41
N ARG A 62 -1.75 -7.41 -3.46
CA ARG A 62 -1.89 -8.30 -2.30
C ARG A 62 -1.00 -7.85 -1.14
N PHE A 63 0.28 -7.56 -1.39
CA PHE A 63 1.17 -7.02 -0.37
C PHE A 63 0.64 -5.70 0.21
N TYR A 64 0.13 -4.81 -0.63
CA TYR A 64 -0.48 -3.57 -0.20
C TYR A 64 -1.69 -3.83 0.71
N VAL A 65 -2.63 -4.68 0.33
CA VAL A 65 -3.85 -4.96 1.10
C VAL A 65 -3.53 -5.64 2.44
N VAL A 66 -2.63 -6.63 2.45
CA VAL A 66 -2.29 -7.38 3.67
C VAL A 66 -1.52 -6.49 4.64
N PHE A 67 -0.52 -5.78 4.15
CA PHE A 67 0.38 -5.03 5.00
C PHE A 67 -0.12 -3.60 5.14
N VAL A 68 -0.13 -2.82 4.07
CA VAL A 68 -0.21 -1.34 4.12
C VAL A 68 -1.62 -0.79 4.32
N LYS A 69 -2.63 -1.33 3.62
CA LYS A 69 -3.99 -0.78 3.59
C LYS A 69 -4.55 -0.56 4.99
N ASP A 70 -5.08 0.65 5.21
CA ASP A 70 -5.68 1.16 6.44
C ASP A 70 -4.77 1.12 7.69
N LEU A 71 -3.46 0.87 7.51
CA LEU A 71 -2.51 0.88 8.61
C LEU A 71 -2.25 2.31 9.10
N ASP A 72 -2.28 3.29 8.20
CA ASP A 72 -2.20 4.71 8.52
C ASP A 72 -3.33 5.11 9.48
N ARG A 73 -4.56 4.63 9.22
CA ARG A 73 -5.69 4.85 10.11
C ARG A 73 -5.49 4.18 11.47
N ALA A 74 -5.00 2.92 11.48
CA ALA A 74 -4.70 2.22 12.73
C ALA A 74 -3.65 2.95 13.56
N TYR A 75 -2.55 3.38 12.94
CA TYR A 75 -1.49 4.12 13.63
C TYR A 75 -1.95 5.49 14.07
N PHE A 76 -2.78 6.18 13.29
CA PHE A 76 -3.39 7.44 13.70
C PHE A 76 -4.28 7.28 14.95
N GLU A 77 -5.15 6.26 14.99
CA GLU A 77 -6.01 5.99 16.15
C GLU A 77 -5.23 5.59 17.40
N ILE A 78 -4.15 4.81 17.24
CA ILE A 78 -3.21 4.49 18.32
C ILE A 78 -2.47 5.76 18.78
N TRP A 79 -1.96 6.55 17.83
CA TRP A 79 -1.25 7.79 18.10
C TRP A 79 -2.11 8.75 18.91
N LYS A 80 -3.40 8.93 18.59
CA LYS A 80 -4.31 9.78 19.40
C LYS A 80 -4.38 9.34 20.87
N ARG A 81 -4.39 8.03 21.13
CA ARG A 81 -4.58 7.42 22.45
C ARG A 81 -3.32 7.35 23.30
N ILE A 82 -2.14 7.19 22.71
CA ILE A 82 -0.88 7.14 23.46
C ILE A 82 -0.58 8.52 24.07
N LYS A 83 -1.00 8.77 25.31
CA LYS A 83 -0.70 10.01 26.06
C LYS A 83 -0.10 9.63 27.42
N GLY A 84 1.05 10.23 27.78
CA GLY A 84 1.68 9.99 29.08
C GLY A 84 2.23 8.57 29.23
N GLN A 85 1.71 7.81 30.20
CA GLN A 85 2.18 6.46 30.60
C GLN A 85 1.45 5.29 29.89
N THR A 86 0.47 5.55 29.02
CA THR A 86 -0.28 4.48 28.33
C THR A 86 0.64 3.68 27.42
N SER A 87 0.71 2.36 27.62
CA SER A 87 1.54 1.50 26.78
C SER A 87 0.94 1.39 25.38
N PHE A 88 1.78 1.15 24.36
CA PHE A 88 1.31 0.89 23.00
C PHE A 88 0.29 -0.25 22.95
N ARG A 89 0.49 -1.27 23.80
CA ARG A 89 -0.40 -2.43 23.92
C ARG A 89 -1.79 -2.02 24.36
N ASP A 90 -1.91 -1.14 25.36
CA ASP A 90 -3.21 -0.69 25.88
C ASP A 90 -3.96 0.14 24.83
N ALA A 91 -3.25 1.08 24.18
CA ALA A 91 -3.84 1.87 23.09
C ALA A 91 -4.29 0.99 21.91
N LEU A 92 -3.49 -0.02 21.53
CA LEU A 92 -3.86 -0.98 20.51
C LEU A 92 -5.05 -1.85 20.94
N GLN A 93 -5.14 -2.22 22.21
CA GLN A 93 -6.25 -2.96 22.78
C GLN A 93 -7.55 -2.14 22.70
N GLU A 94 -7.53 -0.85 23.05
CA GLU A 94 -8.68 0.06 22.91
C GLU A 94 -9.13 0.18 21.45
N VAL A 95 -8.20 0.41 20.52
CA VAL A 95 -8.51 0.48 19.07
C VAL A 95 -9.18 -0.81 18.58
N CYS A 96 -8.74 -1.96 19.09
CA CYS A 96 -9.36 -3.25 18.79
C CYS A 96 -10.73 -3.41 19.46
N THR A 97 -10.91 -2.97 20.70
CA THR A 97 -12.18 -3.08 21.43
C THR A 97 -13.25 -2.19 20.79
N GLU A 98 -12.90 -0.95 20.44
CA GLU A 98 -13.80 0.02 19.78
C GLU A 98 -14.01 -0.25 18.29
N ASN A 99 -13.28 -1.21 17.69
CA ASN A 99 -13.38 -1.59 16.28
C ASN A 99 -13.21 -0.40 15.31
N LEU A 100 -12.27 0.51 15.61
CA LEU A 100 -12.08 1.76 14.86
C LEU A 100 -11.48 1.55 13.46
N VAL A 101 -10.90 0.36 13.22
CA VAL A 101 -10.34 -0.03 11.91
C VAL A 101 -10.87 -1.41 11.52
N PRO A 102 -12.14 -1.51 11.08
CA PRO A 102 -12.80 -2.79 10.81
C PRO A 102 -12.04 -3.68 9.82
N SER A 103 -11.40 -3.07 8.81
CA SER A 103 -10.66 -3.78 7.76
C SER A 103 -9.42 -4.52 8.29
N ARG A 104 -8.79 -4.03 9.37
CA ARG A 104 -7.59 -4.64 9.97
C ARG A 104 -7.86 -5.34 11.30
N GLN A 105 -9.11 -5.35 11.75
CA GLN A 105 -9.52 -5.83 13.07
C GLN A 105 -9.02 -7.26 13.36
N LYS A 106 -9.18 -8.18 12.39
CA LYS A 106 -8.70 -9.56 12.52
C LYS A 106 -7.19 -9.61 12.73
N THR A 107 -6.44 -8.86 11.93
CA THR A 107 -4.97 -8.80 11.99
C THR A 107 -4.48 -8.16 13.29
N LEU A 108 -5.05 -7.03 13.69
CA LEU A 108 -4.65 -6.34 14.93
C LEU A 108 -4.91 -7.19 16.17
N LYS A 109 -6.06 -7.88 16.24
CA LYS A 109 -6.37 -8.84 17.32
C LYS A 109 -5.39 -10.02 17.34
N ALA A 110 -5.05 -10.57 16.18
CA ALA A 110 -4.07 -11.65 16.10
C ALA A 110 -2.68 -11.22 16.60
N GLU A 111 -2.23 -10.01 16.28
CA GLU A 111 -0.95 -9.45 16.76
C GLU A 111 -0.95 -9.20 18.29
N LEU A 112 -2.09 -8.82 18.87
CA LEU A 112 -2.26 -8.66 20.32
C LEU A 112 -2.24 -10.00 21.07
N GLN A 113 -2.84 -11.04 20.49
CA GLN A 113 -2.94 -12.37 21.11
C GLN A 113 -1.62 -13.15 21.04
N ARG A 114 -0.82 -12.90 19.99
CA ARG A 114 0.47 -13.57 19.82
C ARG A 114 1.49 -13.05 20.84
N PRO A 115 2.17 -13.93 21.62
CA PRO A 115 3.24 -13.51 22.53
C PRO A 115 4.31 -12.73 21.76
N GLY A 116 4.48 -11.44 22.08
CA GLY A 116 5.42 -10.55 21.42
C GLY A 116 5.08 -10.12 19.99
N GLY A 117 3.92 -10.49 19.42
CA GLY A 117 3.52 -10.10 18.05
C GLY A 117 3.39 -8.58 17.90
N PHE A 118 2.76 -7.94 18.88
CA PHE A 118 2.62 -6.49 18.91
C PHE A 118 3.95 -5.73 18.99
N LEU A 119 5.07 -6.34 19.40
CA LEU A 119 6.38 -5.64 19.49
C LEU A 119 6.90 -5.22 18.12
N GLN A 120 6.65 -6.03 17.08
CA GLN A 120 7.02 -5.65 15.72
C GLN A 120 6.15 -4.50 15.24
N LEU A 121 4.84 -4.56 15.51
CA LEU A 121 3.91 -3.49 15.17
C LEU A 121 4.25 -2.19 15.90
N GLU A 122 4.58 -2.27 17.18
CA GLU A 122 5.01 -1.16 18.02
C GLU A 122 6.29 -0.50 17.49
N ARG A 123 7.30 -1.30 17.14
CA ARG A 123 8.54 -0.79 16.54
C ARG A 123 8.26 -0.03 15.25
N GLN A 124 7.35 -0.54 14.41
CA GLN A 124 6.97 0.13 13.17
C GLN A 124 6.16 1.40 13.45
N PHE A 125 5.23 1.37 14.40
CA PHE A 125 4.48 2.52 14.83
C PHE A 125 5.40 3.65 15.31
N ARG A 126 6.34 3.36 16.21
CA ARG A 126 7.31 4.36 16.71
C ARG A 126 8.08 4.98 15.56
N ARG A 127 8.58 4.16 14.63
CA ARG A 127 9.28 4.65 13.43
C ARG A 127 8.40 5.51 12.53
N CYS A 128 7.12 5.23 12.37
CA CYS A 128 6.23 5.99 11.48
C CYS A 128 5.68 7.26 12.13
N THR A 129 5.81 7.40 13.45
CA THR A 129 5.33 8.56 14.22
C THR A 129 6.47 9.40 14.80
N GLU A 130 7.72 8.97 14.59
CA GLU A 130 8.93 9.71 14.95
C GLU A 130 8.91 11.09 14.29
N GLY A 131 8.99 12.14 15.12
CA GLY A 131 8.93 13.54 14.66
C GLY A 131 7.52 14.15 14.59
N ILE A 132 6.45 13.36 14.77
CA ILE A 132 5.08 13.89 14.88
C ILE A 132 4.83 14.28 16.34
N SER A 133 5.21 15.52 16.68
CA SER A 133 4.97 16.06 18.02
C SER A 133 3.47 16.27 18.27
N LYS A 134 3.01 15.85 19.46
CA LYS A 134 1.66 16.17 19.96
C LYS A 134 1.54 17.60 20.46
N GLU A 135 2.66 18.28 20.70
CA GLU A 135 2.70 19.66 21.18
C GLU A 135 2.40 20.65 20.04
N VAL A 136 2.79 20.28 18.82
CA VAL A 136 2.36 20.96 17.60
C VAL A 136 0.93 20.51 17.31
N LYS A 137 -0.04 21.41 17.48
CA LYS A 137 -1.45 21.16 17.13
C LYS A 137 -1.62 21.09 15.61
N LEU A 138 -1.21 19.97 15.03
CA LEU A 138 -1.50 19.64 13.64
C LEU A 138 -2.94 19.14 13.52
N PRO A 139 -3.67 19.51 12.45
CA PRO A 139 -4.97 18.91 12.15
C PRO A 139 -4.85 17.39 11.96
N ASP A 140 -5.88 16.64 12.38
CA ASP A 140 -5.95 15.17 12.30
C ASP A 140 -5.61 14.62 10.91
N TRP A 141 -6.14 15.25 9.85
CA TRP A 141 -5.87 14.83 8.47
C TRP A 141 -4.39 14.94 8.10
N ARG A 142 -3.69 15.95 8.63
CA ARG A 142 -2.26 16.18 8.35
C ARG A 142 -1.40 15.16 9.09
N VAL A 143 -1.78 14.81 10.31
CA VAL A 143 -1.09 13.73 11.07
C VAL A 143 -1.26 12.40 10.35
N GLN A 144 -2.48 12.06 9.93
CA GLN A 144 -2.73 10.82 9.20
C GLN A 144 -1.96 10.78 7.87
N GLU A 145 -1.87 11.89 7.15
CA GLU A 145 -1.08 12.00 5.93
C GLU A 145 0.41 11.75 6.17
N LEU A 146 1.01 12.35 7.21
CA LEU A 146 2.42 12.13 7.57
C LEU A 146 2.69 10.66 7.92
N ILE A 147 1.79 10.04 8.69
CA ILE A 147 1.87 8.61 9.01
C ILE A 147 1.79 7.77 7.73
N ALA A 148 0.86 8.07 6.82
CA ALA A 148 0.70 7.35 5.56
C ALA A 148 1.94 7.45 4.67
N GLN A 149 2.59 8.62 4.60
CA GLN A 149 3.85 8.82 3.88
C GLN A 149 4.96 7.95 4.45
N GLU A 150 5.13 7.95 5.77
CA GLU A 150 6.13 7.12 6.44
C GLU A 150 5.89 5.63 6.27
N ILE A 151 4.63 5.19 6.34
CA ILE A 151 4.27 3.78 6.08
C ILE A 151 4.64 3.41 4.65
N ASN A 152 4.30 4.23 3.66
CA ASN A 152 4.59 3.95 2.25
C ASN A 152 6.10 3.98 1.94
N TYR A 153 6.86 4.86 2.60
CA TYR A 153 8.31 4.92 2.46
C TYR A 153 9.00 3.72 3.11
N LYS A 154 8.62 3.39 4.35
CA LYS A 154 9.29 2.37 5.17
C LYS A 154 8.82 0.95 4.88
N ARG A 155 7.55 0.76 4.48
CA ARG A 155 7.09 -0.50 3.90
C ARG A 155 7.37 -0.44 2.41
N ALA A 156 8.59 -0.83 2.06
CA ALA A 156 8.99 -1.08 0.69
C ALA A 156 8.07 -2.15 0.09
N LEU A 157 6.96 -1.73 -0.51
CA LEU A 157 6.19 -2.58 -1.40
C LEU A 157 7.16 -3.08 -2.48
N PRO A 158 7.00 -4.32 -2.98
CA PRO A 158 7.81 -4.82 -4.06
C PRO A 158 7.90 -3.79 -5.18
N LYS A 159 9.14 -3.40 -5.52
CA LYS A 159 9.38 -2.49 -6.64
C LYS A 159 8.95 -3.20 -7.90
N THR A 160 8.27 -2.46 -8.77
CA THR A 160 7.73 -3.00 -10.02
C THR A 160 8.66 -2.72 -11.19
N TYR A 161 8.54 -3.46 -12.28
CA TYR A 161 9.22 -3.14 -13.54
C TYR A 161 8.85 -1.74 -14.02
N ALA A 162 7.63 -1.27 -13.77
CA ALA A 162 7.27 0.11 -14.06
C ALA A 162 8.10 1.13 -13.24
N HIS A 163 8.42 0.85 -11.98
CA HIS A 163 9.35 1.71 -11.21
C HIS A 163 10.76 1.68 -11.78
N TYR A 164 11.23 0.50 -12.21
CA TYR A 164 12.53 0.36 -12.85
C TYR A 164 12.61 1.13 -14.18
N ALA A 165 11.60 0.98 -15.04
CA ALA A 165 11.49 1.68 -16.31
C ALA A 165 11.48 3.20 -16.10
N ARG A 166 10.67 3.72 -15.15
CA ARG A 166 10.68 5.15 -14.80
C ARG A 166 12.06 5.62 -14.36
N LYS A 167 12.73 4.85 -13.49
CA LYS A 167 14.09 5.20 -13.03
C LYS A 167 15.09 5.25 -14.18
N LYS A 168 15.01 4.32 -15.14
CA LYS A 168 15.86 4.33 -16.34
C LYS A 168 15.59 5.54 -17.23
N LEU A 169 14.32 5.88 -17.46
CA LEU A 169 13.94 7.06 -18.24
C LEU A 169 14.47 8.34 -17.58
N GLN A 170 14.29 8.49 -16.26
CA GLN A 170 14.84 9.63 -15.50
C GLN A 170 16.36 9.76 -15.63
N ILE A 171 17.10 8.65 -15.56
CA ILE A 171 18.56 8.66 -15.75
C ILE A 171 18.92 9.07 -17.18
N ALA A 172 18.22 8.54 -18.19
CA ALA A 172 18.44 8.89 -19.58
C ALA A 172 18.17 10.38 -19.87
N GLU A 173 17.13 10.95 -19.26
CA GLU A 173 16.84 12.41 -19.32
C GLU A 173 17.98 13.23 -18.71
N VAL A 174 18.46 12.84 -17.52
CA VAL A 174 19.56 13.55 -16.82
C VAL A 174 20.86 13.49 -17.63
N LEU A 175 21.12 12.38 -18.32
CA LEU A 175 22.28 12.19 -19.18
C LEU A 175 22.11 12.82 -20.57
N GLY A 176 20.96 13.43 -20.88
CA GLY A 176 20.68 14.01 -22.20
C GLY A 176 20.51 13.00 -23.33
N MET A 177 20.30 11.72 -23.01
CA MET A 177 20.07 10.66 -24.00
C MET A 177 18.67 10.75 -24.61
N ILE A 178 17.72 11.33 -23.87
CA ILE A 178 16.36 11.64 -24.32
C ILE A 178 15.99 13.07 -23.91
N PRO A 179 15.09 13.76 -24.65
CA PRO A 179 14.56 15.04 -24.23
C PRO A 179 13.88 14.92 -22.86
N LYS A 180 13.94 16.00 -22.05
CA LYS A 180 13.10 16.09 -20.85
C LYS A 180 11.64 16.02 -21.29
N ALA A 181 10.87 15.10 -20.73
CA ALA A 181 9.44 15.06 -20.99
C ALA A 181 8.82 16.43 -20.64
N GLU A 182 8.17 17.07 -21.61
CA GLU A 182 7.26 18.17 -21.32
C GLU A 182 6.14 17.59 -20.44
N ILE A 183 6.09 18.01 -19.17
CA ILE A 183 4.97 17.66 -18.31
C ILE A 183 3.76 18.39 -18.89
N PRO A 184 2.73 17.70 -19.42
CA PRO A 184 1.50 18.38 -19.80
C PRO A 184 0.93 19.03 -18.54
N ALA A 185 0.69 20.34 -18.61
CA ALA A 185 0.09 21.14 -17.54
C ALA A 185 -1.30 20.62 -17.15
#